data_AF-A0A3M2AKW4-F1
#
_entry.id   AF-A0A3M2AKW4-F1
#
_cell.length_a   1.000
_cell.length_b   1.000
_cell.length_c   1.000
_cell.angle_alpha   90.00
_cell.angle_beta   90.00
_cell.angle_gamma   90.00
#
_symmetry.space_group_name_H-M   'P 1'
#
loop_
_entity.id
_entity.type
_entity.pdbx_description
1 polymer ?
#
loop_
_entity_poly.entity_id
_entity_poly.type
_entity_poly.pdbx_seq_one_letter_code
_entity_poly.pdbx_strand_id
1 'polypeptide(L)'
;FYWNVKHGFVSFKHVSTLATKSSSPPNFGSFFEFLGGQLLLLSVFPLLVLPYAWLKSFKQERLAFFTFFSFIPFAFFLALSLFKRVEANWVGFAYFGGFILIAYFLKNRLLLLSSYLFGFLLVVLLHFTPLLDLVGLGRLLPPEKDPAKVGVGWKRLGDVVSEMRHKEKIISPRYQISAELAFYVKGNPRTYCINLGRRMNQYDLWEKDYQGDAIFVDYSPIHPKVLQASEGVVEYREVPIYWRGVEVKRFFVYKLKGLKKVEESMPGSY
;
A
#
# COMPACT_ATOMS: atom_id res chain seq x y z
N PHE A 1 -12.28 19.43 4.89
CA PHE A 1 -13.32 19.67 3.87
C PHE A 1 -12.85 20.61 2.76
N TYR A 2 -12.37 21.83 3.08
CA TYR A 2 -11.90 22.83 2.09
C TYR A 2 -10.97 22.30 0.99
N TRP A 3 -9.97 21.48 1.35
CA TRP A 3 -9.03 20.89 0.38
C TRP A 3 -9.75 20.05 -0.70
N ASN A 4 -10.74 19.24 -0.32
CA ASN A 4 -11.52 18.43 -1.27
C ASN A 4 -12.30 19.33 -2.25
N VAL A 5 -12.90 20.42 -1.76
CA VAL A 5 -13.62 21.38 -2.60
C VAL A 5 -12.67 22.02 -3.62
N LYS A 6 -11.50 22.49 -3.18
CA LYS A 6 -10.48 23.10 -4.05
C LYS A 6 -9.95 22.16 -5.13
N HIS A 7 -9.96 20.85 -4.89
CA HIS A 7 -9.46 19.82 -5.81
C HIS A 7 -10.61 19.00 -6.45
N GLY A 8 -11.82 19.57 -6.54
CA GLY A 8 -12.94 18.98 -7.27
C GLY A 8 -13.35 17.59 -6.78
N PHE A 9 -13.20 17.35 -5.47
CA PHE A 9 -13.47 16.09 -4.78
C PHE A 9 -12.77 14.88 -5.41
N VAL A 10 -11.52 15.06 -5.88
CA VAL A 10 -10.74 14.03 -6.56
C VAL A 10 -10.64 12.73 -5.75
N SER A 11 -10.52 12.78 -4.43
CA SER A 11 -10.52 11.59 -3.57
C SER A 11 -11.83 10.80 -3.62
N PHE A 12 -12.98 11.49 -3.71
CA PHE A 12 -14.28 10.83 -3.86
C PHE A 12 -14.43 10.21 -5.25
N LYS A 13 -13.98 10.91 -6.30
CA LYS A 13 -13.96 10.37 -7.67
C LYS A 13 -13.10 9.11 -7.73
N HIS A 14 -11.88 9.14 -7.18
CA HIS A 14 -10.98 8.00 -7.11
C HIS A 14 -11.65 6.76 -6.48
N VAL A 15 -12.21 6.91 -5.28
CA VAL A 15 -12.89 5.80 -4.59
C VAL A 15 -14.13 5.32 -5.36
N SER A 16 -14.88 6.23 -5.98
CA SER A 16 -16.04 5.85 -6.79
C SER A 16 -15.65 5.02 -8.02
N THR A 17 -14.53 5.34 -8.67
CA THR A 17 -14.03 4.59 -9.83
C THR A 17 -13.60 3.18 -9.44
N LEU A 18 -12.97 3.01 -8.26
CA LEU A 18 -12.63 1.69 -7.73
C LEU A 18 -13.88 0.83 -7.50
N ALA A 19 -14.98 1.45 -7.06
CA ALA A 19 -16.24 0.78 -6.78
C ALA A 19 -17.11 0.51 -8.02
N THR A 20 -16.70 0.93 -9.22
CA THR A 20 -17.55 0.89 -10.45
C THR A 20 -17.23 -0.29 -11.39
N LYS A 21 -16.34 -1.23 -11.01
CA LYS A 21 -16.21 -2.48 -11.79
C LYS A 21 -17.53 -3.24 -11.76
N SER A 22 -18.28 -3.09 -12.84
CA SER A 22 -19.72 -3.34 -12.94
C SER A 22 -20.06 -4.83 -12.98
N SER A 23 -20.99 -5.21 -12.14
CA SER A 23 -21.74 -6.46 -12.20
C SER A 23 -23.21 -6.12 -11.93
N SER A 24 -24.14 -6.76 -12.63
CA SER A 24 -25.58 -6.58 -12.35
C SER A 24 -25.89 -7.01 -10.91
N PRO A 25 -26.53 -6.15 -10.09
CA PRO A 25 -26.95 -6.55 -8.74
C PRO A 25 -28.08 -7.60 -8.80
N PRO A 26 -28.13 -8.56 -7.86
CA PRO A 26 -27.16 -8.80 -6.79
C PRO A 26 -25.93 -9.58 -7.27
N ASN A 27 -24.73 -9.12 -6.91
CA ASN A 27 -23.46 -9.79 -7.12
C ASN A 27 -23.09 -10.65 -5.89
N PHE A 28 -23.61 -11.87 -5.84
CA PHE A 28 -23.27 -12.83 -4.79
C PHE A 28 -21.79 -13.23 -4.78
N GLY A 29 -21.10 -13.18 -5.92
CA GLY A 29 -19.67 -13.46 -6.00
C GLY A 29 -18.86 -12.47 -5.17
N SER A 30 -19.09 -11.17 -5.36
CA SER A 30 -18.46 -10.10 -4.55
C SER A 30 -18.83 -10.20 -3.06
N PHE A 31 -20.08 -10.58 -2.76
CA PHE A 31 -20.53 -10.76 -1.39
C PHE A 31 -19.80 -11.89 -0.65
N PHE A 32 -19.70 -13.07 -1.25
CA PHE A 32 -18.97 -14.19 -0.65
C PHE A 32 -17.46 -13.98 -0.66
N GLU A 33 -16.91 -13.29 -1.68
CA GLU A 33 -15.51 -12.84 -1.67
C GLU A 33 -15.24 -11.90 -0.49
N PHE A 34 -16.12 -10.93 -0.24
CA PHE A 34 -16.02 -10.03 0.91
C PHE A 34 -16.08 -10.80 2.23
N LEU A 35 -17.06 -11.69 2.41
CA LEU A 35 -17.18 -12.53 3.62
C LEU A 35 -15.96 -13.45 3.82
N GLY A 36 -15.45 -14.06 2.75
CA GLY A 36 -14.21 -14.84 2.77
C GLY A 36 -13.02 -13.99 3.21
N GLY A 37 -12.96 -12.75 2.72
CA GLY A 37 -11.98 -11.76 3.17
C GLY A 37 -12.10 -11.42 4.66
N GLN A 38 -13.33 -11.25 5.18
CA GLN A 38 -13.57 -11.02 6.60
C GLN A 38 -13.13 -12.21 7.45
N LEU A 39 -13.39 -13.44 7.01
CA LEU A 39 -12.94 -14.67 7.66
C LEU A 39 -11.41 -14.73 7.77
N LEU A 40 -10.69 -14.35 6.70
CA LEU A 40 -9.23 -14.34 6.70
C LEU A 40 -8.64 -13.22 7.57
N LEU A 41 -9.22 -12.02 7.50
CA LEU A 41 -8.70 -10.85 8.23
C LEU A 41 -9.02 -10.87 9.72
N LEU A 42 -10.24 -11.26 10.11
CA LEU A 42 -10.66 -11.33 11.51
C LEU A 42 -10.37 -12.68 12.16
N SER A 43 -10.01 -13.70 11.38
CA SER A 43 -10.05 -15.12 11.77
C SER A 43 -11.48 -15.61 12.05
N VAL A 44 -11.67 -16.94 11.99
CA VAL A 44 -13.00 -17.57 12.14
C VAL A 44 -13.62 -17.25 13.51
N PHE A 45 -12.87 -17.39 14.59
CA PHE A 45 -13.42 -17.27 15.93
C PHE A 45 -13.85 -15.84 16.30
N PRO A 46 -13.03 -14.79 16.10
CA PRO A 46 -13.46 -13.41 16.35
C PRO A 46 -14.65 -13.00 15.48
N LEU A 47 -14.72 -13.45 14.21
CA LEU A 47 -15.85 -13.17 13.34
C LEU A 47 -17.17 -13.76 13.87
N LEU A 48 -17.15 -14.96 14.45
CA LEU A 48 -18.36 -15.58 15.03
C LEU A 48 -18.83 -14.88 16.31
N VAL A 49 -17.90 -14.33 17.09
CA VAL A 49 -18.20 -13.61 18.34
C VAL A 49 -18.75 -12.20 18.05
N LEU A 50 -18.31 -11.57 16.97
CA LEU A 50 -18.60 -10.17 16.68
C LEU A 50 -20.11 -9.85 16.55
N PRO A 51 -20.95 -10.65 15.85
CA PRO A 51 -22.40 -10.43 15.83
C PRO A 51 -23.05 -10.55 17.21
N TYR A 52 -22.64 -11.54 18.01
CA TYR A 52 -23.11 -11.68 19.39
C TYR A 52 -22.74 -10.44 20.21
N ALA A 53 -21.50 -9.97 20.07
CA ALA A 53 -21.01 -8.80 20.76
C ALA A 53 -21.88 -7.58 20.42
N TRP A 54 -22.10 -7.28 19.12
CA TRP A 54 -22.96 -6.18 18.68
C TRP A 54 -24.37 -6.27 19.29
N LEU A 55 -25.00 -7.45 19.27
CA LEU A 55 -26.34 -7.68 19.81
C LEU A 55 -26.43 -7.50 21.33
N LYS A 56 -25.35 -7.73 22.07
CA LYS A 56 -25.33 -7.56 23.53
C LYS A 56 -24.91 -6.18 23.97
N SER A 57 -24.08 -5.49 23.19
CA SER A 57 -23.53 -4.19 23.54
C SER A 57 -24.37 -3.00 23.05
N PHE A 58 -25.27 -3.17 22.08
CA PHE A 58 -26.03 -2.04 21.53
C PHE A 58 -26.93 -1.32 22.57
N LYS A 59 -27.43 -2.05 23.58
CA LYS A 59 -28.24 -1.46 24.67
C LYS A 59 -27.41 -0.97 25.86
N GLN A 60 -26.10 -1.22 25.85
CA GLN A 60 -25.22 -0.83 26.94
C GLN A 60 -24.58 0.51 26.59
N GLU A 61 -24.96 1.58 27.30
CA GLU A 61 -24.51 2.94 27.01
C GLU A 61 -22.99 3.06 26.88
N ARG A 62 -22.24 2.37 27.76
CA ARG A 62 -20.76 2.35 27.76
C ARG A 62 -20.14 1.65 26.55
N LEU A 63 -20.86 0.73 25.91
CA LEU A 63 -20.35 -0.08 24.78
C LEU A 63 -21.03 0.27 23.44
N ALA A 64 -22.09 1.08 23.48
CA ALA A 64 -22.86 1.46 22.31
C ALA A 64 -21.96 2.15 21.26
N PHE A 65 -21.05 3.02 21.70
CA PHE A 65 -20.07 3.66 20.80
C PHE A 65 -19.29 2.64 19.97
N PHE A 66 -18.66 1.66 20.61
CA PHE A 66 -17.88 0.61 19.91
C PHE A 66 -18.76 -0.25 19.00
N THR A 67 -20.01 -0.46 19.41
CA THR A 67 -21.01 -1.17 18.62
C THR A 67 -21.30 -0.43 17.33
N PHE A 68 -21.70 0.84 17.40
CA PHE A 68 -22.04 1.63 16.22
C PHE A 68 -20.82 1.88 15.32
N PHE A 69 -19.66 2.16 15.92
CA PHE A 69 -18.42 2.36 15.19
C PHE A 69 -17.97 1.11 14.40
N SER A 70 -18.33 -0.08 14.88
CA SER A 70 -18.00 -1.35 14.23
C SER A 70 -19.11 -1.85 13.30
N PHE A 71 -20.33 -1.92 13.80
CA PHE A 71 -21.48 -2.49 13.09
C PHE A 71 -21.89 -1.66 11.88
N ILE A 72 -21.99 -0.32 12.01
CA ILE A 72 -22.53 0.52 10.91
C ILE A 72 -21.63 0.41 9.66
N PRO A 73 -20.30 0.62 9.74
CA PRO A 73 -19.45 0.49 8.56
C PRO A 73 -19.41 -0.94 8.04
N PHE A 74 -19.42 -1.95 8.92
CA PHE A 74 -19.42 -3.36 8.50
C PHE A 74 -20.69 -3.71 7.73
N ALA A 75 -21.87 -3.37 8.28
CA ALA A 75 -23.15 -3.58 7.60
C ALA A 75 -23.22 -2.81 6.28
N PHE A 76 -22.69 -1.58 6.23
CA PHE A 76 -22.61 -0.80 5.00
C PHE A 76 -21.78 -1.50 3.92
N PHE A 77 -20.56 -1.94 4.23
CA PHE A 77 -19.69 -2.61 3.24
C PHE A 77 -20.21 -4.01 2.87
N LEU A 78 -20.82 -4.73 3.81
CA LEU A 78 -21.47 -6.00 3.54
C LEU A 78 -22.65 -5.81 2.57
N ALA A 79 -23.51 -4.81 2.80
CA ALA A 79 -24.59 -4.49 1.88
C ALA A 79 -24.05 -4.00 0.52
N LEU A 80 -23.02 -3.15 0.52
CA LEU A 80 -22.38 -2.65 -0.70
C LEU A 80 -21.77 -3.78 -1.55
N SER A 81 -21.27 -4.84 -0.90
CA SER A 81 -20.69 -6.01 -1.58
C SER A 81 -21.68 -6.79 -2.45
N LEU A 82 -23.00 -6.64 -2.21
CA LEU A 82 -24.05 -7.18 -3.09
C LEU A 82 -24.20 -6.40 -4.39
N PHE A 83 -23.66 -5.19 -4.49
CA PHE A 83 -23.79 -4.35 -5.68
C PHE A 83 -22.46 -4.17 -6.41
N LYS A 84 -21.35 -4.17 -5.66
CA LYS A 84 -20.03 -3.76 -6.13
C LYS A 84 -18.97 -4.64 -5.48
N ARG A 85 -17.84 -4.80 -6.16
CA ARG A 85 -16.67 -5.44 -5.53
C ARG A 85 -16.13 -4.54 -4.43
N VAL A 86 -16.01 -5.07 -3.23
CA VAL A 86 -15.49 -4.38 -2.04
C VAL A 86 -14.25 -5.12 -1.58
N GLU A 87 -13.12 -4.42 -1.48
CA GLU A 87 -11.90 -5.03 -0.96
C GLU A 87 -12.07 -5.34 0.53
N ALA A 88 -11.60 -6.52 0.96
CA ALA A 88 -11.81 -7.02 2.32
C ALA A 88 -11.26 -6.07 3.41
N ASN A 89 -10.23 -5.28 3.08
CA ASN A 89 -9.61 -4.33 4.00
C ASN A 89 -10.37 -3.01 4.14
N TRP A 90 -11.35 -2.70 3.28
CA TRP A 90 -12.06 -1.41 3.32
C TRP A 90 -12.81 -1.19 4.63
N VAL A 91 -13.30 -2.27 5.27
CA VAL A 91 -13.98 -2.23 6.57
C VAL A 91 -12.99 -2.28 7.76
N GLY A 92 -11.68 -2.32 7.50
CA GLY A 92 -10.66 -2.54 8.52
C GLY A 92 -10.69 -1.57 9.71
N PHE A 93 -11.09 -0.32 9.47
CA PHE A 93 -11.26 0.67 10.54
C PHE A 93 -12.40 0.32 11.51
N ALA A 94 -13.43 -0.41 11.06
CA ALA A 94 -14.53 -0.85 11.90
C ALA A 94 -14.09 -1.93 12.91
N TYR A 95 -12.96 -2.59 12.65
CA TYR A 95 -12.43 -3.63 13.51
C TYR A 95 -11.92 -3.08 14.84
N PHE A 96 -11.53 -1.80 14.93
CA PHE A 96 -11.06 -1.22 16.21
C PHE A 96 -12.15 -1.31 17.29
N GLY A 97 -13.38 -0.90 16.97
CA GLY A 97 -14.52 -1.05 17.87
C GLY A 97 -14.88 -2.52 18.11
N GLY A 98 -14.84 -3.34 17.04
CA GLY A 98 -15.15 -4.76 17.12
C GLY A 98 -14.20 -5.53 18.04
N PHE A 99 -12.89 -5.30 17.94
CA PHE A 99 -11.88 -5.97 18.76
C PHE A 99 -11.99 -5.60 20.24
N ILE A 100 -12.34 -4.35 20.57
CA ILE A 100 -12.63 -3.95 21.95
C ILE A 100 -13.82 -4.74 22.51
N LEU A 101 -14.89 -4.87 21.72
CA LEU A 101 -16.07 -5.65 22.11
C LEU A 101 -15.74 -7.14 22.24
N ILE A 102 -15.01 -7.71 21.28
CA ILE A 102 -14.58 -9.10 21.31
C ILE A 102 -13.73 -9.37 22.56
N ALA A 103 -12.77 -8.50 22.87
CA ALA A 103 -11.95 -8.61 24.08
C ALA A 103 -12.78 -8.52 25.37
N TYR A 104 -13.80 -7.64 25.39
CA TYR A 104 -14.72 -7.51 26.52
C TYR A 104 -15.53 -8.81 26.76
N PHE A 105 -16.06 -9.42 25.70
CA PHE A 105 -16.90 -10.63 25.79
C PHE A 105 -16.08 -11.94 25.90
N LEU A 106 -14.85 -11.97 25.38
CA LEU A 106 -13.94 -13.12 25.48
C LEU A 106 -12.98 -13.03 26.65
N LYS A 107 -13.37 -12.39 27.75
CA LYS A 107 -12.55 -12.23 28.97
C LYS A 107 -12.35 -13.57 29.69
N ASN A 108 -11.63 -14.50 29.07
CA ASN A 108 -11.21 -15.77 29.65
C ASN A 108 -9.71 -15.71 29.90
N ARG A 109 -9.31 -15.62 31.18
CA ARG A 109 -7.90 -15.50 31.58
C ARG A 109 -7.04 -16.68 31.13
N LEU A 110 -7.63 -17.86 30.94
CA LEU A 110 -6.90 -19.07 30.52
C LEU A 110 -6.46 -19.00 29.05
N LEU A 111 -7.23 -18.33 28.18
CA LEU A 111 -6.91 -18.23 26.75
C LEU A 111 -6.10 -16.98 26.39
N LEU A 112 -6.01 -16.00 27.31
CA LEU A 112 -5.29 -14.74 27.08
C LEU A 112 -3.81 -14.98 26.79
N LEU A 113 -3.13 -15.77 27.63
CA LEU A 113 -1.70 -16.04 27.43
C LEU A 113 -1.46 -16.77 26.10
N SER A 114 -2.24 -17.81 25.79
CA SER A 114 -2.14 -18.53 24.52
C SER A 114 -2.41 -17.62 23.31
N SER A 115 -3.38 -16.70 23.41
CA SER A 115 -3.66 -15.73 22.36
C SER A 115 -2.52 -14.74 22.15
N TYR A 116 -1.90 -14.25 23.24
CA TYR A 116 -0.73 -13.37 23.14
C TYR A 116 0.49 -14.10 22.56
N LEU A 117 0.75 -15.32 23.01
CA LEU A 117 1.84 -16.14 22.48
C LEU A 117 1.63 -16.47 21.00
N PHE A 118 0.42 -16.82 20.61
CA PHE A 118 0.07 -17.07 19.21
C PHE A 118 0.19 -15.81 18.36
N GLY A 119 -0.34 -14.67 18.84
CA GLY A 119 -0.21 -13.39 18.16
C GLY A 119 1.25 -12.95 18.03
N PHE A 120 2.04 -13.10 19.08
CA PHE A 120 3.49 -12.84 19.07
C PHE A 120 4.19 -13.74 18.05
N LEU A 121 3.91 -15.05 18.07
CA LEU A 121 4.45 -16.00 17.10
C LEU A 121 4.09 -15.61 15.67
N LEU A 122 2.84 -15.23 15.39
CA LEU A 122 2.42 -14.78 14.06
C LEU A 122 3.16 -13.49 13.65
N VAL A 123 3.28 -12.51 14.55
CA VAL A 123 4.04 -11.29 14.26
C VAL A 123 5.49 -11.63 13.91
N VAL A 124 6.13 -12.48 14.71
CA VAL A 124 7.50 -12.94 14.47
C VAL A 124 7.62 -13.63 13.12
N LEU A 125 6.75 -14.60 12.82
CA LEU A 125 6.79 -15.35 11.55
C LEU A 125 6.51 -14.48 10.32
N LEU A 126 5.62 -13.50 10.43
CA LEU A 126 5.21 -12.65 9.30
C LEU A 126 6.17 -11.48 9.04
N HIS A 127 6.88 -10.98 10.06
CA HIS A 127 7.77 -9.83 9.93
C HIS A 127 9.25 -10.22 9.88
N PHE A 128 9.62 -11.38 10.42
CA PHE A 128 10.98 -11.89 10.43
C PHE A 128 11.06 -13.19 9.62
N THR A 129 10.62 -13.13 8.37
CA THR A 129 10.63 -14.24 7.42
C THR A 129 12.00 -14.91 7.20
N PRO A 130 13.18 -14.27 7.40
CA PRO A 130 14.46 -14.98 7.38
C PRO A 130 14.59 -16.06 8.46
N LEU A 131 13.79 -16.01 9.54
CA LEU A 131 13.75 -17.08 10.53
C LEU A 131 13.30 -18.41 9.91
N LEU A 132 12.47 -18.38 8.85
CA LEU A 132 12.06 -19.58 8.12
C LEU A 132 13.26 -20.27 7.47
N ASP A 133 14.27 -19.53 6.99
CA ASP A 133 15.47 -20.14 6.43
C ASP A 133 16.29 -20.87 7.49
N LEU A 134 16.42 -20.27 8.68
CA LEU A 134 17.19 -20.84 9.79
C LEU A 134 16.60 -22.18 10.28
N VAL A 135 15.28 -22.34 10.23
CA VAL A 135 14.59 -23.57 10.65
C VAL A 135 14.33 -24.54 9.49
N GLY A 136 14.91 -24.31 8.31
CA GLY A 136 14.77 -25.18 7.14
C GLY A 136 13.41 -25.09 6.41
N LEU A 137 12.58 -24.11 6.76
CA LEU A 137 11.25 -23.87 6.18
C LEU A 137 11.24 -22.76 5.11
N GLY A 138 12.40 -22.28 4.68
CA GLY A 138 12.53 -21.18 3.70
C GLY A 138 11.79 -21.42 2.38
N ARG A 139 11.59 -22.68 1.97
CA ARG A 139 10.84 -23.08 0.76
C ARG A 139 9.34 -22.79 0.84
N LEU A 140 8.75 -22.71 2.05
CA LEU A 140 7.34 -22.41 2.23
C LEU A 140 7.01 -20.98 1.78
N LEU A 141 7.97 -20.07 1.94
CA LEU A 141 7.84 -18.68 1.55
C LEU A 141 9.13 -18.28 0.83
N PRO A 142 9.27 -18.53 -0.48
CA PRO A 142 10.47 -18.17 -1.21
C PRO A 142 10.64 -16.63 -1.26
N PRO A 143 11.87 -16.09 -1.34
CA PRO A 143 12.15 -14.65 -1.22
C PRO A 143 11.38 -13.77 -2.23
N GLU A 144 11.03 -14.31 -3.39
CA GLU A 144 10.26 -13.63 -4.44
C GLU A 144 8.77 -13.55 -4.11
N LYS A 145 8.25 -14.37 -3.21
CA LYS A 145 6.85 -14.31 -2.73
C LYS A 145 6.73 -13.71 -1.34
N ASP A 146 7.87 -13.46 -0.70
CA ASP A 146 7.96 -12.89 0.63
C ASP A 146 7.48 -11.42 0.62
N PRO A 147 6.42 -11.06 1.36
CA PRO A 147 5.91 -9.69 1.41
C PRO A 147 6.92 -8.70 2.02
N ALA A 148 7.85 -9.16 2.89
CA ALA A 148 8.87 -8.31 3.47
C ALA A 148 9.81 -7.71 2.41
N LYS A 149 9.96 -8.37 1.25
CA LYS A 149 10.81 -7.91 0.14
C LYS A 149 10.43 -6.50 -0.36
N VAL A 150 9.18 -6.08 -0.16
CA VAL A 150 8.71 -4.75 -0.59
C VAL A 150 9.50 -3.64 0.11
N GLY A 151 9.83 -3.81 1.39
CA GLY A 151 10.61 -2.84 2.18
C GLY A 151 12.13 -2.91 1.98
N VAL A 152 12.64 -3.90 1.25
CA VAL A 152 14.09 -4.14 1.11
C VAL A 152 14.68 -3.26 0.01
N GLY A 153 15.88 -2.74 0.25
CA GLY A 153 16.72 -2.10 -0.77
C GLY A 153 16.58 -0.58 -0.91
N TRP A 154 15.60 0.04 -0.25
CA TRP A 154 15.36 1.49 -0.37
C TRP A 154 16.53 2.34 0.12
N LYS A 155 17.13 1.97 1.26
CA LYS A 155 18.35 2.62 1.76
C LYS A 155 19.51 2.53 0.75
N ARG A 156 19.78 1.33 0.23
CA ARG A 156 20.84 1.11 -0.77
C ARG A 156 20.60 1.93 -2.04
N LEU A 157 19.37 1.98 -2.52
CA LEU A 157 19.01 2.82 -3.66
C LEU A 157 19.24 4.31 -3.35
N GLY A 158 18.81 4.77 -2.16
CA GLY A 158 19.04 6.13 -1.69
C GLY A 158 20.53 6.50 -1.60
N ASP A 159 21.37 5.60 -1.10
CA ASP A 159 22.83 5.79 -1.03
C ASP A 159 23.42 5.94 -2.44
N VAL A 160 23.08 5.05 -3.38
CA VAL A 160 23.56 5.12 -4.78
C VAL A 160 23.12 6.42 -5.45
N VAL A 161 21.86 6.82 -5.29
CA VAL A 161 21.37 8.09 -5.84
C VAL A 161 22.06 9.28 -5.17
N SER A 162 22.39 9.20 -3.88
CA SER A 162 23.12 10.25 -3.17
C SER A 162 24.55 10.41 -3.67
N GLU A 163 25.21 9.32 -4.06
CA GLU A 163 26.55 9.35 -4.66
C GLU A 163 26.54 10.02 -6.05
N MET A 164 25.52 9.73 -6.87
CA MET A 164 25.38 10.28 -8.22
C MET A 164 24.90 11.74 -8.23
N ARG A 165 24.29 12.20 -7.13
CA ARG A 165 23.61 13.49 -7.02
C ARG A 165 24.49 14.57 -6.39
N HIS A 166 24.58 15.69 -7.09
CA HIS A 166 25.00 16.98 -6.57
C HIS A 166 23.81 17.93 -6.45
N LYS A 167 23.24 18.33 -7.59
CA LYS A 167 22.13 19.31 -7.69
C LYS A 167 20.95 18.82 -8.52
N GLU A 168 21.07 17.63 -9.09
CA GLU A 168 20.11 17.03 -10.00
C GLU A 168 18.75 16.83 -9.29
N LYS A 169 17.68 17.06 -10.04
CA LYS A 169 16.31 16.76 -9.62
C LYS A 169 16.09 15.25 -9.69
N ILE A 170 15.29 14.67 -8.81
CA ILE A 170 15.04 13.22 -8.82
C ILE A 170 13.65 12.96 -9.37
N ILE A 171 13.55 12.10 -10.37
CA ILE A 171 12.30 11.76 -11.04
C ILE A 171 12.07 10.26 -11.15
N SER A 172 10.80 9.84 -11.11
CA SER A 172 10.39 8.48 -11.40
C SER A 172 8.97 8.45 -11.95
N PRO A 173 8.59 7.49 -12.82
CA PRO A 173 7.19 7.31 -13.18
C PRO A 173 6.35 6.69 -12.05
N ARG A 174 6.98 6.23 -10.95
CA ARG A 174 6.32 5.54 -9.85
C ARG A 174 6.36 6.38 -8.57
N TYR A 175 5.20 6.54 -7.94
CA TYR A 175 5.09 7.32 -6.70
C TYR A 175 5.86 6.68 -5.56
N GLN A 176 5.90 5.34 -5.49
CA GLN A 176 6.63 4.62 -4.46
C GLN A 176 8.12 4.92 -4.54
N ILE A 177 8.73 4.77 -5.72
CA ILE A 177 10.16 5.12 -5.92
C ILE A 177 10.41 6.58 -5.59
N SER A 178 9.54 7.49 -6.05
CA SER A 178 9.66 8.92 -5.74
C SER A 178 9.65 9.16 -4.22
N ALA A 179 8.66 8.63 -3.50
CA ALA A 179 8.51 8.82 -2.06
C ALA A 179 9.67 8.21 -1.27
N GLU A 180 10.10 7.00 -1.62
CA GLU A 180 11.23 6.33 -0.97
C GLU A 180 12.54 7.09 -1.20
N LEU A 181 12.77 7.63 -2.40
CA LEU A 181 13.94 8.46 -2.67
C LEU A 181 13.91 9.80 -1.91
N ALA A 182 12.73 10.41 -1.72
CA ALA A 182 12.62 11.61 -0.87
C ALA A 182 13.01 11.31 0.59
N PHE A 183 12.79 10.09 1.05
CA PHE A 183 13.12 9.66 2.40
C PHE A 183 14.58 9.22 2.56
N TYR A 184 15.11 8.42 1.63
CA TYR A 184 16.42 7.78 1.77
C TYR A 184 17.59 8.53 1.11
N VAL A 185 17.34 9.44 0.16
CA VAL A 185 18.44 10.22 -0.44
C VAL A 185 18.94 11.27 0.55
N LYS A 186 20.26 11.39 0.68
CA LYS A 186 20.92 12.34 1.58
C LYS A 186 20.42 13.76 1.33
N GLY A 187 20.00 14.42 2.40
CA GLY A 187 19.43 15.77 2.37
C GLY A 187 17.93 15.81 2.05
N ASN A 188 17.26 14.66 1.98
CA ASN A 188 15.81 14.54 1.80
C ASN A 188 15.24 15.44 0.69
N PRO A 189 15.79 15.35 -0.53
CA PRO A 189 15.41 16.24 -1.60
C PRO A 189 13.95 16.04 -2.01
N ARG A 190 13.33 17.10 -2.54
CA ARG A 190 12.06 16.96 -3.24
C ARG A 190 12.24 16.09 -4.48
N THR A 191 11.40 15.07 -4.60
CA THR A 191 11.32 14.17 -5.75
C THR A 191 10.06 14.46 -6.56
N TYR A 192 10.05 14.05 -7.82
CA TYR A 192 8.93 14.27 -8.72
C TYR A 192 8.46 12.98 -9.37
N CYS A 193 7.14 12.81 -9.45
CA CYS A 193 6.56 11.65 -10.13
C CYS A 193 5.91 12.09 -11.44
N ILE A 194 6.53 11.72 -12.56
CA ILE A 194 5.94 11.93 -13.89
C ILE A 194 4.90 10.84 -14.19
N ASN A 195 3.88 11.15 -14.99
CA ASN A 195 2.88 10.16 -15.38
C ASN A 195 3.18 9.61 -16.78
N LEU A 196 3.62 8.35 -16.85
CA LEU A 196 3.87 7.63 -18.11
C LEU A 196 2.79 6.58 -18.40
N GLY A 197 1.54 6.83 -17.99
CA GLY A 197 0.39 5.92 -18.19
C GLY A 197 -0.07 5.21 -16.91
N ARG A 198 0.32 5.70 -15.74
CA ARG A 198 -0.17 5.21 -14.45
C ARG A 198 -1.48 5.89 -14.06
N ARG A 199 -2.17 5.31 -13.07
CA ARG A 199 -3.28 5.97 -12.38
C ARG A 199 -2.81 7.25 -11.69
N MET A 200 -3.75 8.19 -11.52
CA MET A 200 -3.46 9.40 -10.77
C MET A 200 -3.05 9.07 -9.32
N ASN A 201 -2.19 9.90 -8.76
CA ASN A 201 -1.88 9.90 -7.34
C ASN A 201 -1.55 11.33 -6.88
N GLN A 202 -1.17 11.47 -5.61
CA GLN A 202 -0.93 12.76 -4.98
C GLN A 202 0.08 13.65 -5.73
N TYR A 203 1.09 13.07 -6.40
CA TYR A 203 2.09 13.84 -7.15
C TYR A 203 1.52 14.56 -8.38
N ASP A 204 0.35 14.16 -8.88
CA ASP A 204 -0.29 14.84 -10.01
C ASP A 204 -1.03 16.11 -9.60
N LEU A 205 -1.28 16.27 -8.29
CA LEU A 205 -1.85 17.49 -7.73
C LEU A 205 -0.79 18.52 -7.37
N TRP A 206 0.48 18.11 -7.28
CA TRP A 206 1.58 18.97 -6.92
C TRP A 206 2.30 19.53 -8.13
N GLU A 207 2.76 20.77 -8.02
CA GLU A 207 3.57 21.38 -9.06
C GLU A 207 4.88 20.62 -9.27
N LYS A 208 5.23 20.44 -10.56
CA LYS A 208 6.35 19.62 -11.01
C LYS A 208 7.44 20.49 -11.63
N ASP A 209 8.39 20.90 -10.81
CA ASP A 209 9.60 21.63 -11.23
C ASP A 209 10.83 20.70 -11.29
N TYR A 210 10.84 19.82 -12.30
CA TYR A 210 11.89 18.81 -12.49
C TYR A 210 12.80 19.06 -13.70
N GLN A 211 12.59 20.15 -14.44
CA GLN A 211 13.39 20.43 -15.64
C GLN A 211 14.84 20.78 -15.28
N GLY A 212 15.77 20.52 -16.19
CA GLY A 212 17.22 20.65 -15.98
C GLY A 212 17.89 19.30 -15.74
N ASP A 213 19.07 19.28 -15.12
CA ASP A 213 19.77 18.03 -14.84
C ASP A 213 18.99 17.19 -13.82
N ALA A 214 18.82 15.89 -14.13
CA ALA A 214 17.92 15.02 -13.39
C ALA A 214 18.49 13.61 -13.22
N ILE A 215 18.08 12.93 -12.16
CA ILE A 215 18.28 11.49 -11.97
C ILE A 215 16.93 10.80 -12.16
N PHE A 216 16.84 9.97 -13.19
CA PHE A 216 15.68 9.13 -13.47
C PHE A 216 15.87 7.74 -12.85
N VAL A 217 14.84 7.26 -12.14
CA VAL A 217 14.86 5.93 -11.48
C VAL A 217 13.58 5.16 -11.79
N ASP A 218 13.72 3.92 -12.26
CA ASP A 218 12.60 2.98 -12.43
C ASP A 218 13.04 1.52 -12.25
N TYR A 219 12.07 0.60 -12.20
CA TYR A 219 12.27 -0.85 -12.27
C TYR A 219 12.55 -1.35 -13.70
N SER A 220 12.38 -0.49 -14.70
CA SER A 220 12.59 -0.80 -16.11
C SER A 220 13.63 0.16 -16.70
N PRO A 221 14.29 -0.23 -17.81
CA PRO A 221 15.14 0.69 -18.56
C PRO A 221 14.43 2.00 -18.90
N ILE A 222 15.20 3.06 -19.10
CA ILE A 222 14.67 4.41 -19.32
C ILE A 222 13.58 4.44 -20.40
N HIS A 223 12.47 5.08 -20.08
CA HIS A 223 11.33 5.18 -21.00
C HIS A 223 11.69 6.09 -22.20
N PRO A 224 11.32 5.73 -23.45
CA PRO A 224 11.67 6.50 -24.65
C PRO A 224 11.31 7.98 -24.58
N LYS A 225 10.12 8.32 -24.07
CA LYS A 225 9.70 9.71 -23.84
C LYS A 225 10.63 10.52 -22.94
N VAL A 226 11.23 9.89 -21.91
CA VAL A 226 12.15 10.56 -20.99
C VAL A 226 13.50 10.75 -21.68
N LEU A 227 13.97 9.73 -22.40
CA LEU A 227 15.22 9.80 -23.15
C LEU A 227 15.15 10.88 -24.25
N GLN A 228 14.06 10.93 -25.02
CA GLN A 228 13.83 11.95 -26.06
C GLN A 228 13.73 13.37 -25.49
N ALA A 229 13.23 13.51 -24.26
CA ALA A 229 13.16 14.81 -23.58
C ALA A 229 14.49 15.23 -22.93
N SER A 230 15.49 14.35 -22.88
CA SER A 230 16.81 14.65 -22.30
C SER A 230 17.84 14.98 -23.39
N GLU A 231 18.83 15.80 -23.06
CA GLU A 231 19.95 16.10 -23.96
C GLU A 231 20.97 14.94 -24.04
N GLY A 232 20.92 14.03 -23.07
CA GLY A 232 21.72 12.81 -23.05
C GLY A 232 21.81 12.15 -21.68
N VAL A 233 22.34 10.93 -21.67
CA VAL A 233 22.66 10.18 -20.45
C VAL A 233 24.13 10.41 -20.10
N VAL A 234 24.39 10.96 -18.93
CA VAL A 234 25.74 11.24 -18.40
C VAL A 234 26.31 10.02 -17.68
N GLU A 235 25.47 9.34 -16.91
CA GLU A 235 25.86 8.17 -16.11
C GLU A 235 24.68 7.21 -16.02
N TYR A 236 24.97 5.91 -15.97
CA TYR A 236 23.99 4.85 -15.82
C TYR A 236 24.49 3.82 -14.80
N ARG A 237 23.60 3.39 -13.90
CA ARG A 237 23.86 2.30 -12.95
C ARG A 237 22.65 1.38 -12.83
N GLU A 238 22.93 0.08 -12.71
CA GLU A 238 21.94 -0.90 -12.25
C GLU A 238 22.16 -1.17 -10.77
N VAL A 239 21.08 -1.21 -10.00
CA VAL A 239 21.10 -1.48 -8.56
C VAL A 239 20.28 -2.74 -8.29
N PRO A 240 20.90 -3.93 -8.35
CA PRO A 240 20.25 -5.16 -7.95
C PRO A 240 20.06 -5.17 -6.43
N ILE A 241 18.87 -5.59 -5.99
CA ILE A 241 18.51 -5.71 -4.58
C ILE A 241 18.29 -7.18 -4.26
N TYR A 242 19.02 -7.65 -3.25
CA TYR A 242 18.94 -9.01 -2.77
C TYR A 242 18.13 -9.10 -1.48
N TRP A 243 17.32 -10.15 -1.36
CA TRP A 243 16.65 -10.53 -0.14
C TRP A 243 16.83 -12.03 0.05
N ARG A 244 17.32 -12.43 1.24
CA ARG A 244 17.61 -13.85 1.56
C ARG A 244 18.46 -14.55 0.48
N GLY A 245 19.47 -13.84 -0.03
CA GLY A 245 20.41 -14.34 -1.05
C GLY A 245 19.92 -14.32 -2.50
N VAL A 246 18.67 -13.92 -2.75
CA VAL A 246 18.07 -13.91 -4.10
C VAL A 246 17.80 -12.48 -4.57
N GLU A 247 18.08 -12.19 -5.84
CA GLU A 247 17.73 -10.90 -6.44
C GLU A 247 16.20 -10.78 -6.55
N VAL A 248 15.60 -9.87 -5.78
CA VAL A 248 14.13 -9.69 -5.71
C VAL A 248 13.62 -8.52 -6.53
N LYS A 249 14.48 -7.54 -6.84
CA LYS A 249 14.19 -6.39 -7.69
C LYS A 249 15.49 -5.75 -8.18
N ARG A 250 15.42 -5.03 -9.30
CA ARG A 250 16.52 -4.24 -9.86
C ARG A 250 16.02 -2.84 -10.18
N PHE A 251 16.83 -1.83 -9.84
CA PHE A 251 16.57 -0.45 -10.27
C PHE A 251 17.54 -0.04 -11.37
N PHE A 252 17.02 0.74 -12.30
CA PHE A 252 17.77 1.39 -13.36
C PHE A 252 17.86 2.88 -13.02
N VAL A 253 19.09 3.38 -12.80
CA VAL A 253 19.36 4.74 -12.37
C VAL A 253 20.13 5.46 -13.46
N TYR A 254 19.55 6.53 -14.02
CA TYR A 254 20.14 7.30 -15.10
C TYR A 254 20.33 8.74 -14.66
N LYS A 255 21.56 9.26 -14.77
CA LYS A 255 21.86 10.69 -14.65
C LYS A 255 21.70 11.32 -16.03
N LEU A 256 20.75 12.24 -16.15
CA LEU A 256 20.34 12.90 -17.38
C LEU A 256 20.79 14.35 -17.37
N LYS A 257 21.22 14.83 -18.54
CA LYS A 257 21.54 16.24 -18.76
C LYS A 257 20.36 16.97 -19.41
N GLY A 258 20.06 18.17 -18.94
CA GLY A 258 19.14 19.09 -19.62
C GLY A 258 17.74 18.51 -19.89
N LEU A 259 17.15 17.80 -18.92
CA LEU A 259 15.82 17.22 -19.07
C LEU A 259 14.77 18.32 -19.27
N LYS A 260 14.10 18.30 -20.42
CA LYS A 260 12.95 19.16 -20.71
C LYS A 260 11.66 18.54 -20.15
N LYS A 261 10.57 19.29 -20.20
CA LYS A 261 9.25 18.79 -19.79
C LYS A 261 8.91 17.51 -20.56
N VAL A 262 8.68 16.42 -19.82
CA VAL A 262 8.29 15.13 -20.38
C VAL A 262 6.80 15.16 -20.71
N GLU A 263 6.44 14.68 -21.90
CA GLU A 263 5.04 14.55 -22.31
C GLU A 263 4.35 13.43 -21.52
N GLU A 264 3.63 13.82 -20.46
CA GLU A 264 2.88 12.88 -19.62
C GLU A 264 1.70 12.27 -20.39
N SER A 265 1.50 10.98 -20.24
CA SER A 265 0.34 10.29 -20.82
C SER A 265 -0.92 10.66 -20.02
N MET A 266 -2.09 10.72 -20.69
CA MET A 266 -3.35 10.90 -19.98
C MET A 266 -3.52 9.81 -18.91
N PRO A 267 -3.90 10.15 -17.67
CA PRO A 267 -4.06 9.15 -16.62
C PRO A 267 -5.14 8.14 -17.03
N GLY A 268 -4.82 6.85 -16.99
CA GLY A 268 -5.77 5.79 -17.39
C GLY A 268 -7.00 5.68 -16.50
N SER A 269 -6.94 6.24 -15.28
CA SER A 269 -8.08 6.48 -14.39
C SER A 269 -7.69 7.50 -13.32
N TYR A 270 -8.71 8.03 -12.63
CA TYR A 270 -8.51 8.65 -11.32
C TYR A 270 -7.89 7.67 -10.35
#